data_AF-A0A1H9H095-F1
#
_entry.id   AF-A0A1H9H095-F1
#
_cell.length_a   1.000
_cell.length_b   1.000
_cell.length_c   1.000
_cell.angle_alpha   90.00
_cell.angle_beta   90.00
_cell.angle_gamma   90.00
#
_symmetry.space_group_name_H-M   'P 1'
#
loop_
_entity.id
_entity.type
_entity.pdbx_description
1 polymer ?
#
loop_
_entity_poly.entity_id
_entity_poly.type
_entity_poly.pdbx_seq_one_letter_code
_entity_poly.pdbx_strand_id
1 'polypeptide(L)'
;MSDWRLLHKKRRMMKHKILILKTYWLKKDRLSNHIFKLVFTFILILPHITAAQALGYNANRIACSADGNAQPDLEYTGKYNYADPDDWGATPASLAILAKLKLQDQLVHFSYNNFMPSPAHTTVRNYMNEGVDGSIEKWNFNEDVFFDVGTHKKEAIKDLKEEIEKSTKEDPLYFINMGPSEFLYRAVKLVVDEGKIEALSHVYIISHSNYNDNHLRRPDHHTIDDVLKLSDNKIKFKRIKDQNNKNNSNEGWSSLHDWSVWDWLKNHENPDIAWIWTCMKKHKEFRADISDAGMVYYLLTGDEDGNPSKFQEFLGDNI
;
A
#
# COMPACT_ATOMS: atom_id res chain seq x y z
N MET A 1 67.43 -61.49 38.76
CA MET A 1 66.33 -60.78 39.46
C MET A 1 66.12 -59.38 38.86
N SER A 2 65.69 -59.29 37.61
CA SER A 2 65.64 -57.98 36.89
C SER A 2 64.56 -57.90 35.81
N ASP A 3 63.43 -58.60 35.96
CA ASP A 3 62.41 -58.63 34.90
C ASP A 3 60.95 -58.39 35.35
N TRP A 4 60.66 -58.47 36.66
CA TRP A 4 59.29 -58.26 37.16
C TRP A 4 58.87 -56.78 37.23
N ARG A 5 59.80 -55.85 37.43
CA ARG A 5 59.50 -54.41 37.52
C ARG A 5 59.18 -53.79 36.15
N LEU A 6 59.71 -54.34 35.06
CA LEU A 6 59.46 -53.86 33.69
C LEU A 6 58.06 -54.25 33.19
N LEU A 7 57.63 -55.48 33.51
CA LEU A 7 56.28 -56.00 33.20
C LEU A 7 55.17 -55.23 33.90
N HIS A 8 55.37 -54.83 35.17
CA HIS A 8 54.37 -54.04 35.90
C HIS A 8 54.22 -52.61 35.34
N LYS A 9 55.31 -51.99 34.89
CA LYS A 9 55.28 -50.64 34.29
C LYS A 9 54.59 -50.65 32.92
N LYS A 10 54.84 -51.69 32.10
CA LYS A 10 54.13 -51.88 30.80
C LYS A 10 52.63 -52.11 30.98
N ARG A 11 52.20 -52.93 31.96
CA ARG A 11 50.76 -53.15 32.23
C ARG A 11 50.04 -51.87 32.71
N ARG A 12 50.70 -51.02 33.50
CA ARG A 12 50.09 -49.76 33.99
C ARG A 12 49.95 -48.73 32.87
N MET A 13 50.92 -48.62 31.95
CA MET A 13 50.80 -47.76 30.77
C MET A 13 49.74 -48.25 29.78
N MET A 14 49.58 -49.57 29.61
CA MET A 14 48.54 -50.12 28.72
C MET A 14 47.13 -49.82 29.23
N LYS A 15 46.89 -49.94 30.55
CA LYS A 15 45.59 -49.57 31.14
C LYS A 15 45.27 -48.09 31.02
N HIS A 16 46.28 -47.21 31.09
CA HIS A 16 46.08 -45.77 30.89
C HIS A 16 45.80 -45.40 29.42
N LYS A 17 46.49 -46.05 28.46
CA LYS A 17 46.21 -45.84 27.02
C LYS A 17 44.82 -46.34 26.60
N ILE A 18 44.34 -47.45 27.17
CA ILE A 18 43.00 -47.97 26.87
C ILE A 18 41.89 -47.07 27.43
N LEU A 19 42.09 -46.45 28.60
CA LEU A 19 41.11 -45.53 29.18
C LEU A 19 41.02 -44.22 28.37
N ILE A 20 42.15 -43.68 27.90
CA ILE A 20 42.19 -42.46 27.07
C ILE A 20 41.54 -42.72 25.70
N LEU A 21 41.78 -43.89 25.08
CA LEU A 21 41.15 -44.26 23.80
C LEU A 21 39.63 -44.46 23.92
N LYS A 22 39.12 -45.03 25.02
CA LYS A 22 37.67 -45.15 25.25
C LYS A 22 36.99 -43.79 25.44
N THR A 23 37.63 -42.83 26.11
CA THR A 23 37.08 -41.47 26.24
C THR A 23 37.11 -40.67 24.93
N TYR A 24 38.08 -40.95 24.04
CA TYR A 24 38.16 -40.27 22.74
C TYR A 24 37.13 -40.79 21.73
N TRP A 25 36.79 -42.09 21.78
CA TRP A 25 35.79 -42.68 20.89
C TRP A 25 34.35 -42.31 21.29
N LEU A 26 34.03 -42.31 22.59
CA LEU A 26 32.69 -41.93 23.08
C LEU A 26 32.35 -40.44 22.90
N LYS A 27 33.35 -39.56 22.75
CA LYS A 27 33.11 -38.14 22.42
C LYS A 27 32.95 -37.87 20.92
N LYS A 28 33.49 -38.73 20.06
CA LYS A 28 33.42 -38.54 18.59
C LYS A 28 32.06 -38.95 18.01
N ASP A 29 31.39 -39.94 18.62
CA ASP A 29 30.06 -40.40 18.19
C ASP A 29 28.88 -39.53 18.65
N ARG A 30 29.10 -38.63 19.63
CA ARG A 30 28.10 -37.60 20.01
C ARG A 30 28.24 -36.29 19.23
N LEU A 31 29.40 -36.03 18.60
CA LEU A 31 29.60 -34.84 17.78
C LEU A 31 29.19 -35.06 16.32
N SER A 32 29.32 -36.28 15.78
CA SER A 32 28.96 -36.57 14.39
C SER A 32 27.44 -36.66 14.17
N ASN A 33 26.65 -37.06 15.17
CA ASN A 33 25.19 -37.12 15.07
C ASN A 33 24.46 -35.78 15.32
N HIS A 34 25.18 -34.75 15.76
CA HIS A 34 24.63 -33.39 15.85
C HIS A 34 25.03 -32.53 14.66
N ILE A 35 26.20 -32.74 14.07
CA ILE A 35 26.60 -32.04 12.83
C ILE A 35 25.83 -32.59 11.63
N PHE A 36 25.50 -33.89 11.59
CA PHE A 36 24.67 -34.45 10.50
C PHE A 36 23.16 -34.18 10.65
N LYS A 37 22.69 -33.76 11.84
CA LYS A 37 21.31 -33.29 12.07
C LYS A 37 21.15 -31.77 11.96
N LEU A 38 22.25 -31.01 12.03
CA LEU A 38 22.26 -29.55 11.78
C LEU A 38 22.38 -29.17 10.30
N VAL A 39 22.73 -30.11 9.43
CA VAL A 39 22.92 -29.85 7.99
C VAL A 39 21.68 -30.19 7.15
N PHE A 40 20.61 -30.72 7.75
CA PHE A 40 19.35 -31.07 7.06
C PHE A 40 18.11 -30.37 7.62
N THR A 41 18.29 -29.17 8.18
CA THR A 41 17.18 -28.25 8.52
C THR A 41 17.50 -26.84 8.04
N PHE A 42 17.92 -26.74 6.79
CA PHE A 42 17.78 -25.55 5.96
C PHE A 42 17.05 -25.97 4.68
N ILE A 43 15.91 -26.65 4.85
CA ILE A 43 14.92 -26.75 3.79
C ILE A 43 14.27 -25.36 3.74
N LEU A 44 14.80 -24.55 2.81
CA LEU A 44 14.10 -23.52 2.06
C LEU A 44 12.76 -23.09 2.69
N ILE A 45 12.83 -22.16 3.64
CA ILE A 45 11.79 -21.13 3.70
C ILE A 45 12.13 -20.20 2.53
N LEU A 46 11.85 -20.65 1.31
CA LEU A 46 11.55 -19.72 0.25
C LEU A 46 10.23 -19.11 0.72
N PRO A 47 10.18 -17.82 1.10
CA PRO A 47 8.89 -17.16 1.18
C PRO A 47 8.23 -17.43 -0.17
N HIS A 48 6.95 -17.82 -0.15
CA HIS A 48 6.15 -17.82 -1.36
C HIS A 48 6.36 -16.46 -2.01
N ILE A 49 7.11 -16.43 -3.12
CA ILE A 49 7.26 -15.25 -3.95
C ILE A 49 5.86 -15.09 -4.54
N THR A 50 5.00 -14.32 -3.89
CA THR A 50 3.82 -13.76 -4.53
C THR A 50 4.34 -12.74 -5.53
N ALA A 51 4.86 -13.23 -6.67
CA ALA A 51 5.14 -12.40 -7.82
C ALA A 51 3.82 -12.13 -8.53
N ALA A 52 3.06 -11.23 -7.94
CA ALA A 52 2.17 -10.38 -8.71
C ALA A 52 2.27 -8.99 -8.10
N GLN A 53 3.15 -8.18 -8.69
CA GLN A 53 3.21 -6.74 -8.47
C GLN A 53 2.95 -6.12 -9.83
N ALA A 54 1.83 -5.41 -9.92
CA ALA A 54 1.34 -4.88 -11.18
C ALA A 54 2.35 -3.90 -11.77
N LEU A 55 2.42 -3.86 -13.10
CA LEU A 55 3.21 -2.87 -13.83
C LEU A 55 4.72 -2.90 -13.51
N GLY A 56 5.21 -3.97 -12.88
CA GLY A 56 6.61 -4.09 -12.48
C GLY A 56 6.96 -3.35 -11.19
N TYR A 57 5.97 -3.03 -10.34
CA TYR A 57 6.21 -2.47 -9.01
C TYR A 57 7.18 -3.36 -8.24
N ASN A 58 8.13 -2.75 -7.53
CA ASN A 58 9.11 -3.46 -6.71
C ASN A 58 9.51 -2.60 -5.49
N ALA A 59 8.54 -2.35 -4.60
CA ALA A 59 8.72 -1.52 -3.41
C ALA A 59 9.23 -0.10 -3.70
N ASN A 60 8.84 0.45 -4.85
CA ASN A 60 9.14 1.82 -5.26
C ASN A 60 8.18 2.83 -4.60
N ARG A 61 8.42 4.11 -4.88
CA ARG A 61 7.61 5.22 -4.37
C ARG A 61 6.17 5.14 -4.88
N ILE A 62 5.24 5.37 -3.96
CA ILE A 62 3.80 5.44 -4.17
C ILE A 62 3.34 6.85 -3.80
N ALA A 63 2.54 7.44 -4.67
CA ALA A 63 1.80 8.67 -4.38
C ALA A 63 0.30 8.40 -4.56
N CYS A 64 -0.52 8.94 -3.69
CA CYS A 64 -1.98 8.80 -3.77
C CYS A 64 -2.62 10.18 -3.80
N SER A 65 -3.76 10.27 -4.48
CA SER A 65 -4.58 11.47 -4.45
C SER A 65 -6.06 11.13 -4.45
N ALA A 66 -6.74 11.45 -3.35
CA ALA A 66 -8.15 11.15 -3.09
C ALA A 66 -9.03 12.40 -3.04
N ASP A 67 -10.25 12.30 -3.57
CA ASP A 67 -11.12 13.44 -3.83
C ASP A 67 -11.96 13.87 -2.64
N GLY A 68 -12.65 12.94 -1.98
CA GLY A 68 -13.51 12.93 -0.78
C GLY A 68 -13.99 14.22 -0.10
N ASN A 69 -13.90 15.39 -0.72
CA ASN A 69 -14.13 16.68 -0.10
C ASN A 69 -15.63 16.88 0.13
N ALA A 70 -16.03 16.78 1.40
CA ALA A 70 -17.40 16.94 1.82
C ALA A 70 -17.87 18.40 1.78
N GLN A 71 -16.95 19.38 1.78
CA GLN A 71 -17.28 20.80 1.73
C GLN A 71 -17.87 21.17 0.36
N PRO A 72 -19.09 21.71 0.32
CA PRO A 72 -19.70 22.15 -0.92
C PRO A 72 -18.91 23.28 -1.59
N ASP A 73 -18.63 23.09 -2.88
CA ASP A 73 -18.21 24.12 -3.81
C ASP A 73 -19.43 24.84 -4.35
N LEU A 74 -19.76 25.99 -3.75
CA LEU A 74 -20.97 26.74 -4.08
C LEU A 74 -20.95 27.37 -5.49
N GLU A 75 -19.80 27.39 -6.15
CA GLU A 75 -19.67 27.85 -7.52
C GLU A 75 -19.94 26.72 -8.54
N TYR A 76 -19.95 25.44 -8.11
CA TYR A 76 -20.25 24.34 -9.01
C TYR A 76 -21.74 24.21 -9.29
N THR A 77 -22.09 24.18 -10.57
CA THR A 77 -23.49 24.13 -11.05
C THR A 77 -23.95 22.74 -11.45
N GLY A 78 -23.10 21.73 -11.33
CA GLY A 78 -23.47 20.33 -11.59
C GLY A 78 -24.31 19.71 -10.48
N LYS A 79 -24.66 18.42 -10.65
CA LYS A 79 -25.61 17.72 -9.78
C LYS A 79 -25.16 17.64 -8.31
N TYR A 80 -23.87 17.39 -8.08
CA TYR A 80 -23.29 17.26 -6.75
C TYR A 80 -22.16 18.28 -6.59
N ASN A 81 -22.32 19.20 -5.64
CA ASN A 81 -21.34 20.25 -5.38
C ASN A 81 -20.28 19.87 -4.33
N TYR A 82 -20.29 18.63 -3.87
CA TYR A 82 -19.26 18.00 -3.04
C TYR A 82 -18.83 16.67 -3.70
N ALA A 83 -17.75 16.07 -3.24
CA ALA A 83 -17.20 14.84 -3.81
C ALA A 83 -17.98 13.57 -3.36
N ASP A 84 -17.77 12.43 -4.02
CA ASP A 84 -18.43 11.18 -3.60
C ASP A 84 -17.87 10.74 -2.21
N PRO A 85 -18.72 10.28 -1.27
CA PRO A 85 -18.24 9.87 0.06
C PRO A 85 -17.51 8.52 0.16
N ASP A 86 -17.35 7.77 -0.92
CA ASP A 86 -16.67 6.45 -0.93
C ASP A 86 -15.21 6.54 -0.46
N ASP A 87 -14.55 7.64 -0.81
CA ASP A 87 -13.18 7.97 -0.36
C ASP A 87 -13.00 8.00 1.17
N TRP A 88 -14.06 8.27 1.94
CA TRP A 88 -13.98 8.36 3.41
C TRP A 88 -13.64 7.01 4.04
N GLY A 89 -14.11 5.91 3.43
CA GLY A 89 -13.72 4.55 3.80
C GLY A 89 -12.50 4.05 2.99
N ALA A 90 -12.41 4.44 1.72
CA ALA A 90 -11.35 3.96 0.83
C ALA A 90 -9.96 4.46 1.23
N THR A 91 -9.84 5.67 1.79
CA THR A 91 -8.56 6.21 2.26
C THR A 91 -7.98 5.37 3.42
N PRO A 92 -8.70 5.14 4.55
CA PRO A 92 -8.24 4.21 5.57
C PRO A 92 -7.98 2.79 5.06
N ALA A 93 -8.82 2.27 4.16
CA ALA A 93 -8.58 0.93 3.60
C ALA A 93 -7.29 0.87 2.76
N SER A 94 -7.01 1.88 1.96
CA SER A 94 -5.77 2.00 1.17
C SER A 94 -4.54 2.05 2.07
N LEU A 95 -4.60 2.86 3.14
CA LEU A 95 -3.50 3.00 4.09
C LEU A 95 -3.30 1.72 4.93
N ALA A 96 -4.38 1.00 5.28
CA ALA A 96 -4.30 -0.32 5.90
C ALA A 96 -3.59 -1.34 5.01
N ILE A 97 -3.89 -1.33 3.70
CA ILE A 97 -3.25 -2.22 2.71
C ILE A 97 -1.74 -1.96 2.65
N LEU A 98 -1.33 -0.68 2.59
CA LEU A 98 0.09 -0.31 2.59
C LEU A 98 0.77 -0.71 3.90
N ALA A 99 0.14 -0.42 5.04
CA ALA A 99 0.67 -0.75 6.36
C ALA A 99 0.83 -2.25 6.57
N LYS A 100 -0.12 -3.06 6.08
CA LYS A 100 -0.07 -4.53 6.13
C LYS A 100 1.20 -5.10 5.50
N LEU A 101 1.67 -4.45 4.43
CA LEU A 101 2.90 -4.82 3.73
C LEU A 101 4.14 -4.03 4.20
N LYS A 102 3.99 -3.20 5.23
CA LYS A 102 5.05 -2.33 5.77
C LYS A 102 5.60 -1.33 4.75
N LEU A 103 4.72 -0.74 3.95
CA LEU A 103 5.05 0.21 2.88
C LEU A 103 4.82 1.67 3.28
N GLN A 104 4.81 1.99 4.59
CA GLN A 104 4.65 3.36 5.08
C GLN A 104 5.71 4.30 4.49
N ASP A 105 6.97 3.86 4.46
CA ASP A 105 8.10 4.66 3.94
C ASP A 105 8.07 4.81 2.41
N GLN A 106 7.23 4.02 1.73
CA GLN A 106 7.09 4.00 0.28
C GLN A 106 5.98 4.95 -0.16
N LEU A 107 5.05 5.29 0.75
CA LEU A 107 4.10 6.37 0.53
C LEU A 107 4.84 7.71 0.69
N VAL A 108 5.13 8.37 -0.43
CA VAL A 108 5.90 9.63 -0.46
C VAL A 108 5.02 10.86 -0.62
N HIS A 109 3.75 10.68 -0.98
CA HIS A 109 2.78 11.76 -1.13
C HIS A 109 1.37 11.21 -0.96
N PHE A 110 0.54 11.89 -0.19
CA PHE A 110 -0.88 11.62 -0.09
C PHE A 110 -1.67 12.94 -0.02
N SER A 111 -2.27 13.32 -1.14
CA SER A 111 -3.22 14.45 -1.16
C SER A 111 -4.64 13.97 -0.96
N TYR A 112 -5.41 14.63 -0.10
CA TYR A 112 -6.82 14.34 0.14
C TYR A 112 -7.68 15.59 0.01
N ASN A 113 -9.00 15.40 -0.01
CA ASN A 113 -9.96 16.44 -0.36
C ASN A 113 -9.69 17.02 -1.76
N ASN A 114 -9.11 16.26 -2.69
CA ASN A 114 -8.60 16.80 -3.95
C ASN A 114 -9.68 17.11 -5.01
N PHE A 115 -10.97 17.01 -4.71
CA PHE A 115 -12.04 17.38 -5.65
C PHE A 115 -11.97 18.88 -5.96
N MET A 116 -11.19 19.26 -6.98
CA MET A 116 -10.81 20.65 -7.31
C MET A 116 -12.02 21.48 -7.75
N PRO A 117 -12.19 22.74 -7.33
CA PRO A 117 -11.21 23.61 -6.67
C PRO A 117 -11.05 23.38 -5.16
N SER A 118 -11.61 22.31 -4.57
CA SER A 118 -11.39 21.88 -3.19
C SER A 118 -11.47 23.03 -2.18
N PRO A 119 -12.70 23.48 -1.84
CA PRO A 119 -12.87 24.49 -0.81
C PRO A 119 -12.40 23.95 0.55
N ALA A 120 -11.82 24.84 1.37
CA ALA A 120 -11.48 24.52 2.75
C ALA A 120 -12.76 24.21 3.56
N HIS A 121 -12.69 23.19 4.41
CA HIS A 121 -13.79 22.83 5.30
C HIS A 121 -14.08 23.97 6.30
N THR A 122 -15.31 24.46 6.29
CA THR A 122 -15.77 25.57 7.16
C THR A 122 -17.11 25.28 7.81
N THR A 123 -18.04 24.63 7.08
CA THR A 123 -19.43 24.42 7.54
C THR A 123 -19.78 22.95 7.72
N VAL A 124 -18.94 22.06 7.20
CA VAL A 124 -19.13 20.61 7.29
C VAL A 124 -17.90 19.94 7.87
N ARG A 125 -18.13 18.76 8.44
CA ARG A 125 -17.10 17.90 9.02
C ARG A 125 -16.18 17.37 7.93
N ASN A 126 -14.87 17.43 8.18
CA ASN A 126 -13.83 16.94 7.25
C ASN A 126 -13.57 15.46 7.49
N TYR A 127 -14.37 14.59 6.86
CA TYR A 127 -14.29 13.15 7.08
C TYR A 127 -13.00 12.52 6.53
N MET A 128 -12.42 13.09 5.46
CA MET A 128 -11.13 12.67 4.92
C MET A 128 -10.01 12.91 5.93
N ASN A 129 -9.96 14.10 6.55
CA ASN A 129 -8.95 14.42 7.56
C ASN A 129 -9.01 13.44 8.73
N GLU A 130 -10.21 13.07 9.19
CA GLU A 130 -10.33 12.06 10.25
C GLU A 130 -9.86 10.67 9.82
N GLY A 131 -10.07 10.30 8.56
CA GLY A 131 -9.56 9.05 8.00
C GLY A 131 -8.04 9.07 7.87
N VAL A 132 -7.45 10.20 7.49
CA VAL A 132 -6.01 10.40 7.38
C VAL A 132 -5.36 10.40 8.76
N ASP A 133 -5.77 11.28 9.67
CA ASP A 133 -5.20 11.40 11.02
C ASP A 133 -5.28 10.07 11.79
N GLY A 134 -6.44 9.40 11.71
CA GLY A 134 -6.62 8.10 12.36
C GLY A 134 -5.72 7.02 11.75
N SER A 135 -5.46 7.06 10.44
CA SER A 135 -4.55 6.10 9.80
C SER A 135 -3.08 6.37 10.15
N ILE A 136 -2.69 7.65 10.24
CA ILE A 136 -1.36 8.07 10.70
C ILE A 136 -1.11 7.53 12.11
N GLU A 137 -2.04 7.77 13.05
CA GLU A 137 -1.91 7.33 14.44
C GLU A 137 -1.86 5.80 14.55
N LYS A 138 -2.75 5.10 13.83
CA LYS A 138 -2.91 3.63 13.94
C LYS A 138 -1.78 2.85 13.29
N TRP A 139 -1.25 3.35 12.18
CA TRP A 139 -0.32 2.59 11.34
C TRP A 139 1.04 3.27 11.17
N ASN A 140 1.29 4.33 11.94
CA ASN A 140 2.58 5.02 12.07
C ASN A 140 3.12 5.48 10.71
N PHE A 141 2.27 6.15 9.93
CA PHE A 141 2.71 6.83 8.72
C PHE A 141 3.43 8.14 9.08
N ASN A 142 4.32 8.59 8.19
CA ASN A 142 4.91 9.92 8.30
C ASN A 142 3.85 10.98 7.98
N GLU A 143 3.49 11.82 8.95
CA GLU A 143 2.47 12.86 8.74
C GLU A 143 2.87 13.92 7.69
N ASP A 144 4.17 14.13 7.48
CA ASP A 144 4.69 15.17 6.59
C ASP A 144 4.37 14.92 5.10
N VAL A 145 3.95 13.70 4.72
CA VAL A 145 3.57 13.38 3.34
C VAL A 145 2.08 13.56 3.06
N PHE A 146 1.28 13.96 4.04
CA PHE A 146 -0.18 14.10 3.91
C PHE A 146 -0.59 15.56 3.73
N PHE A 147 -1.41 15.83 2.72
CA PHE A 147 -1.82 17.20 2.38
C PHE A 147 -3.33 17.32 2.17
N ASP A 148 -4.00 18.08 3.05
CA ASP A 148 -5.36 18.56 2.80
C ASP A 148 -5.34 19.60 1.67
N VAL A 149 -5.83 19.24 0.48
CA VAL A 149 -5.86 20.15 -0.68
C VAL A 149 -6.78 21.35 -0.46
N GLY A 150 -7.71 21.27 0.50
CA GLY A 150 -8.57 22.39 0.90
C GLY A 150 -7.80 23.57 1.49
N THR A 151 -6.71 23.30 2.23
CA THR A 151 -5.91 24.32 2.92
C THR A 151 -4.45 24.40 2.45
N HIS A 152 -3.87 23.30 1.97
CA HIS A 152 -2.45 23.14 1.59
C HIS A 152 -2.26 22.87 0.10
N LYS A 153 -3.16 23.40 -0.75
CA LYS A 153 -3.19 23.12 -2.19
C LYS A 153 -1.85 23.35 -2.89
N LYS A 154 -1.17 24.46 -2.58
CA LYS A 154 0.06 24.84 -3.29
C LYS A 154 1.20 23.94 -2.88
N GLU A 155 1.27 23.63 -1.59
CA GLU A 155 2.21 22.74 -0.95
C GLU A 155 2.05 21.33 -1.53
N ALA A 156 0.82 20.81 -1.57
CA ALA A 156 0.51 19.49 -2.13
C ALA A 156 0.92 19.36 -3.61
N ILE A 157 0.56 20.35 -4.45
CA ILE A 157 0.94 20.34 -5.87
C ILE A 157 2.46 20.38 -6.04
N LYS A 158 3.14 21.21 -5.23
CA LYS A 158 4.59 21.34 -5.27
C LYS A 158 5.28 20.05 -4.80
N ASP A 159 4.77 19.41 -3.74
CA ASP A 159 5.31 18.17 -3.22
C ASP A 159 5.17 17.02 -4.23
N LEU A 160 3.98 16.81 -4.80
CA LEU A 160 3.77 15.80 -5.85
C LEU A 160 4.67 16.06 -7.07
N LYS A 161 4.83 17.32 -7.46
CA LYS A 161 5.75 17.74 -8.53
C LYS A 161 7.18 17.29 -8.21
N GLU A 162 7.66 17.55 -6.99
CA GLU A 162 9.02 17.18 -6.57
C GLU A 162 9.20 15.66 -6.52
N GLU A 163 8.19 14.90 -6.10
CA GLU A 163 8.19 13.44 -6.18
C GLU A 163 8.22 12.95 -7.64
N ILE A 164 7.48 13.58 -8.55
CA ILE A 164 7.54 13.23 -9.97
C ILE A 164 8.95 13.45 -10.52
N GLU A 165 9.58 14.58 -10.22
CA GLU A 165 10.93 14.93 -10.72
C GLU A 165 12.03 13.96 -10.28
N LYS A 166 11.86 13.27 -9.14
CA LYS A 166 12.79 12.25 -8.63
C LYS A 166 12.73 10.94 -9.43
N SER A 167 11.73 10.77 -10.30
CA SER A 167 11.44 9.48 -10.93
C SER A 167 12.51 9.06 -11.93
N THR A 168 13.03 7.84 -11.75
CA THR A 168 14.02 7.21 -12.63
C THR A 168 13.58 5.79 -13.00
N LYS A 169 14.32 5.12 -13.87
CA LYS A 169 14.03 3.72 -14.21
C LYS A 169 14.14 2.79 -12.99
N GLU A 170 15.10 3.07 -12.11
CA GLU A 170 15.38 2.29 -10.92
C GLU A 170 14.48 2.67 -9.74
N ASP A 171 13.97 3.91 -9.73
CA ASP A 171 13.02 4.42 -8.74
C ASP A 171 11.82 5.16 -9.39
N PRO A 172 10.94 4.41 -10.08
CA PRO A 172 9.72 4.96 -10.65
C PRO A 172 8.71 5.40 -9.58
N LEU A 173 7.84 6.34 -9.93
CA LEU A 173 6.70 6.74 -9.10
C LEU A 173 5.41 6.06 -9.60
N TYR A 174 4.68 5.43 -8.68
CA TYR A 174 3.35 4.89 -8.92
C TYR A 174 2.30 5.81 -8.29
N PHE A 175 1.56 6.53 -9.14
CA PHE A 175 0.52 7.45 -8.75
C PHE A 175 -0.87 6.80 -8.82
N ILE A 176 -1.57 6.75 -7.69
CA ILE A 176 -2.93 6.24 -7.55
C ILE A 176 -3.91 7.42 -7.65
N ASN A 177 -4.70 7.44 -8.71
CA ASN A 177 -5.61 8.54 -9.05
C ASN A 177 -7.05 8.23 -8.56
N MET A 178 -7.33 8.51 -7.29
CA MET A 178 -8.62 8.29 -6.60
C MET A 178 -9.56 9.50 -6.79
N GLY A 179 -9.59 10.08 -7.98
CA GLY A 179 -10.36 11.31 -8.22
C GLY A 179 -10.11 11.97 -9.58
N PRO A 180 -10.80 13.07 -9.90
CA PRO A 180 -10.57 13.82 -11.14
C PRO A 180 -9.14 14.32 -11.31
N SER A 181 -8.69 14.36 -12.57
CA SER A 181 -7.27 14.54 -12.92
C SER A 181 -6.71 15.96 -12.79
N GLU A 182 -7.51 16.96 -12.45
CA GLU A 182 -7.06 18.37 -12.42
C GLU A 182 -5.91 18.61 -11.43
N PHE A 183 -5.94 17.99 -10.24
CA PHE A 183 -4.84 18.11 -9.28
C PHE A 183 -3.53 17.58 -9.87
N LEU A 184 -3.58 16.38 -10.44
CA LEU A 184 -2.44 15.73 -11.09
C LEU A 184 -1.94 16.55 -12.29
N TYR A 185 -2.84 17.04 -13.14
CA TYR A 185 -2.50 17.88 -14.29
C TYR A 185 -1.67 19.09 -13.88
N ARG A 186 -2.06 19.77 -12.81
CA ARG A 186 -1.34 20.95 -12.30
C ARG A 186 0.06 20.60 -11.81
N ALA A 187 0.26 19.44 -11.18
CA ALA A 187 1.58 18.98 -10.78
C ALA A 187 2.45 18.64 -12.00
N VAL A 188 1.92 17.87 -12.96
CA VAL A 188 2.61 17.52 -14.22
C VAL A 188 2.96 18.77 -15.02
N LYS A 189 2.09 19.77 -15.06
CA LYS A 189 2.36 21.05 -15.71
C LYS A 189 3.60 21.73 -15.16
N LEU A 190 3.78 21.74 -13.84
CA LEU A 190 4.98 22.33 -13.25
C LEU A 190 6.25 21.55 -13.63
N VAL A 191 6.20 20.22 -13.68
CA VAL A 191 7.32 19.38 -14.15
C VAL A 191 7.72 19.74 -15.58
N VAL A 192 6.73 19.93 -16.46
CA VAL A 192 6.96 20.32 -17.87
C VAL A 192 7.51 21.74 -17.96
N ASP A 193 6.89 22.69 -17.26
CA ASP A 193 7.30 24.10 -17.26
C ASP A 193 8.74 24.29 -16.72
N GLU A 194 9.20 23.42 -15.80
CA GLU A 194 10.58 23.40 -15.27
C GLU A 194 11.57 22.60 -16.13
N GLY A 195 11.14 22.07 -17.29
CA GLY A 195 12.00 21.35 -18.23
C GLY A 195 12.42 19.95 -17.74
N LYS A 196 11.65 19.35 -16.83
CA LYS A 196 11.90 18.02 -16.24
C LYS A 196 11.06 16.90 -16.85
N ILE A 197 10.55 17.13 -18.07
CA ILE A 197 9.62 16.23 -18.77
C ILE A 197 10.12 14.78 -18.89
N GLU A 198 11.44 14.53 -18.92
CA GLU A 198 11.98 13.16 -19.01
C GLU A 198 11.70 12.30 -17.77
N ALA A 199 11.53 12.91 -16.59
CA ALA A 199 11.14 12.17 -15.38
C ALA A 199 9.77 11.48 -15.53
N LEU A 200 8.88 12.05 -16.35
CA LEU A 200 7.54 11.52 -16.62
C LEU A 200 7.57 10.15 -17.31
N SER A 201 8.66 9.78 -18.00
CA SER A 201 8.83 8.43 -18.56
C SER A 201 8.92 7.33 -17.51
N HIS A 202 9.07 7.70 -16.24
CA HIS A 202 9.20 6.82 -15.09
C HIS A 202 8.03 6.94 -14.11
N VAL A 203 6.94 7.58 -14.53
CA VAL A 203 5.69 7.67 -13.77
C VAL A 203 4.68 6.69 -14.32
N TYR A 204 4.00 6.00 -13.42
CA TYR A 204 2.85 5.14 -13.69
C TYR A 204 1.62 5.76 -13.04
N ILE A 205 0.53 5.92 -13.78
CA ILE A 205 -0.76 6.33 -13.24
C ILE A 205 -1.71 5.13 -13.27
N ILE A 206 -2.35 4.87 -12.14
CA ILE A 206 -3.39 3.85 -11.98
C ILE A 206 -4.71 4.55 -11.68
N SER A 207 -5.75 4.21 -12.44
CA SER A 207 -7.14 4.64 -12.23
C SER A 207 -8.07 3.45 -12.42
N HIS A 208 -9.27 3.47 -11.87
CA HIS A 208 -10.33 2.51 -12.22
C HIS A 208 -11.58 3.16 -12.81
N SER A 209 -11.74 4.47 -12.66
CA SER A 209 -13.01 5.16 -12.89
C SER A 209 -12.98 5.94 -14.20
N ASN A 210 -13.82 5.52 -15.15
CA ASN A 210 -14.04 6.30 -16.36
C ASN A 210 -14.60 7.70 -16.05
N TYR A 211 -15.34 7.86 -14.95
CA TYR A 211 -15.79 9.17 -14.51
C TYR A 211 -14.60 10.05 -14.10
N ASN A 212 -13.76 9.59 -13.18
CA ASN A 212 -12.61 10.35 -12.66
C ASN A 212 -11.69 10.80 -13.80
N ASP A 213 -11.43 9.91 -14.75
CA ASP A 213 -10.53 10.16 -15.85
C ASP A 213 -11.01 11.22 -16.85
N ASN A 214 -12.32 11.47 -16.91
CA ASN A 214 -12.94 12.39 -17.87
C ASN A 214 -13.68 13.56 -17.21
N HIS A 215 -13.76 13.60 -15.88
CA HIS A 215 -14.60 14.57 -15.19
C HIS A 215 -13.95 15.96 -15.17
N LEU A 216 -14.67 16.93 -15.74
CA LEU A 216 -14.30 18.34 -15.69
C LEU A 216 -15.26 19.10 -14.77
N ARG A 217 -14.72 19.62 -13.66
CA ARG A 217 -15.52 20.40 -12.70
C ARG A 217 -15.58 21.90 -13.04
N ARG A 218 -14.66 22.38 -13.87
CA ARG A 218 -14.68 23.71 -14.50
C ARG A 218 -14.27 23.56 -15.98
N PRO A 219 -14.64 24.51 -16.86
CA PRO A 219 -14.28 24.44 -18.28
C PRO A 219 -12.78 24.44 -18.57
N ASP A 220 -11.98 24.99 -17.65
CA ASP A 220 -10.52 25.06 -17.71
C ASP A 220 -9.81 23.94 -16.93
N HIS A 221 -10.57 22.94 -16.44
CA HIS A 221 -9.97 21.72 -15.88
C HIS A 221 -9.59 20.72 -16.97
N HIS A 222 -8.82 19.71 -16.58
CA HIS A 222 -8.20 18.77 -17.50
C HIS A 222 -8.52 17.30 -17.17
N THR A 223 -8.60 16.48 -18.21
CA THR A 223 -8.81 15.03 -18.13
C THR A 223 -7.49 14.27 -18.01
N ILE A 224 -7.56 12.95 -17.80
CA ILE A 224 -6.36 12.10 -17.85
C ILE A 224 -5.69 12.16 -19.22
N ASP A 225 -6.45 12.24 -20.31
CA ASP A 225 -5.91 12.35 -21.66
C ASP A 225 -5.11 13.64 -21.84
N ASP A 226 -5.51 14.72 -21.17
CA ASP A 226 -4.77 15.98 -21.20
C ASP A 226 -3.49 15.91 -20.37
N VAL A 227 -3.48 15.17 -19.25
CA VAL A 227 -2.26 14.84 -18.51
C VAL A 227 -1.28 14.07 -19.40
N LEU A 228 -1.77 13.05 -20.12
CA LEU A 228 -0.93 12.25 -21.02
C LEU A 228 -0.39 13.08 -22.19
N LYS A 229 -1.22 13.89 -22.84
CA LYS A 229 -0.78 14.81 -23.91
C LYS A 229 0.25 15.82 -23.42
N LEU A 230 0.02 16.42 -22.26
CA LEU A 230 0.97 17.38 -21.65
C LEU A 230 2.33 16.74 -21.36
N SER A 231 2.35 15.44 -21.03
CA SER A 231 3.57 14.67 -20.80
C SER A 231 4.29 14.19 -22.07
N ASP A 232 3.86 14.61 -23.27
CA ASP A 232 4.28 14.00 -24.55
C ASP A 232 4.06 12.47 -24.58
N ASN A 233 3.00 12.00 -23.94
CA ASN A 233 2.66 10.57 -23.73
C ASN A 233 3.79 9.76 -23.07
N LYS A 234 4.65 10.39 -22.26
CA LYS A 234 5.72 9.69 -21.53
C LYS A 234 5.19 8.93 -20.32
N ILE A 235 4.14 9.42 -19.67
CA ILE A 235 3.55 8.75 -18.51
C ILE A 235 2.86 7.46 -18.93
N LYS A 236 3.06 6.40 -18.15
CA LYS A 236 2.42 5.10 -18.37
C LYS A 236 1.07 5.08 -17.65
N PHE A 237 -0.01 4.98 -18.39
CA PHE A 237 -1.35 4.94 -17.81
C PHE A 237 -1.97 3.55 -17.87
N LYS A 238 -2.57 3.13 -16.76
CA LYS A 238 -3.36 1.90 -16.66
C LYS A 238 -4.70 2.21 -15.99
N ARG A 239 -5.77 2.17 -16.79
CA ARG A 239 -7.13 1.99 -16.26
C ARG A 239 -7.36 0.51 -15.96
N ILE A 240 -7.53 0.16 -14.69
CA ILE A 240 -7.96 -1.18 -14.28
C ILE A 240 -9.46 -1.33 -14.46
N LYS A 241 -9.97 -2.55 -14.34
CA LYS A 241 -11.41 -2.81 -14.25
C LYS A 241 -12.05 -1.91 -13.19
N ASP A 242 -13.23 -1.39 -13.49
CA ASP A 242 -13.93 -0.51 -12.56
C ASP A 242 -14.26 -1.25 -11.25
N GLN A 243 -13.73 -0.72 -10.14
CA GLN A 243 -13.91 -1.26 -8.80
C GLN A 243 -15.29 -0.93 -8.21
N ASN A 244 -16.12 -0.16 -8.92
CA ASN A 244 -17.52 0.16 -8.58
C ASN A 244 -18.54 -0.90 -9.03
N ASN A 245 -18.16 -2.17 -9.24
CA ASN A 245 -19.14 -3.19 -9.65
C ASN A 245 -20.08 -3.59 -8.51
N LYS A 246 -21.10 -2.76 -8.34
CA LYS A 246 -22.13 -2.78 -7.31
C LYS A 246 -23.07 -3.99 -7.35
N ASN A 247 -23.06 -4.73 -8.46
CA ASN A 247 -23.99 -5.82 -8.71
C ASN A 247 -23.38 -7.20 -8.46
N ASN A 248 -22.07 -7.29 -8.17
CA ASN A 248 -21.39 -8.54 -7.93
C ASN A 248 -20.37 -8.39 -6.80
N SER A 249 -20.66 -8.93 -5.62
CA SER A 249 -19.77 -8.86 -4.45
C SER A 249 -18.45 -9.63 -4.61
N ASN A 250 -18.27 -10.38 -5.70
CA ASN A 250 -17.00 -11.03 -6.02
C ASN A 250 -16.11 -10.18 -6.94
N GLU A 251 -16.60 -9.03 -7.41
CA GLU A 251 -15.90 -8.16 -8.34
C GLU A 251 -16.00 -6.71 -7.86
N GLY A 252 -14.88 -6.09 -7.51
CA GLY A 252 -14.87 -4.72 -7.02
C GLY A 252 -15.21 -4.60 -5.53
N TRP A 253 -15.19 -3.36 -5.04
CA TRP A 253 -15.20 -3.05 -3.60
C TRP A 253 -16.38 -2.18 -3.21
N SER A 254 -17.47 -2.27 -3.98
CA SER A 254 -18.73 -1.61 -3.71
C SER A 254 -19.84 -2.64 -3.70
N SER A 255 -20.65 -2.66 -2.64
CA SER A 255 -21.83 -3.53 -2.52
C SER A 255 -23.12 -2.72 -2.35
N LEU A 256 -23.08 -1.42 -2.69
CA LEU A 256 -24.17 -0.47 -2.45
C LEU A 256 -24.69 -0.57 -1.01
N HIS A 257 -25.91 -1.05 -0.82
CA HIS A 257 -26.55 -1.09 0.49
C HIS A 257 -26.42 -2.46 1.17
N ASP A 258 -25.77 -3.43 0.53
CA ASP A 258 -25.44 -4.71 1.16
C ASP A 258 -24.20 -4.56 2.05
N TRP A 259 -24.46 -4.30 3.32
CA TRP A 259 -23.44 -4.19 4.36
C TRP A 259 -22.99 -5.56 4.90
N SER A 260 -23.68 -6.66 4.56
CA SER A 260 -23.41 -7.98 5.17
C SER A 260 -22.08 -8.59 4.73
N VAL A 261 -21.65 -8.31 3.49
CA VAL A 261 -20.34 -8.75 2.95
C VAL A 261 -19.14 -8.11 3.63
N TRP A 262 -19.39 -7.12 4.49
CA TRP A 262 -18.40 -6.37 5.25
C TRP A 262 -18.56 -6.54 6.77
N ASP A 263 -19.48 -7.41 7.23
CA ASP A 263 -19.69 -7.65 8.66
C ASP A 263 -18.41 -8.14 9.36
N TRP A 264 -17.50 -8.78 8.63
CA TRP A 264 -16.19 -9.15 9.15
C TRP A 264 -15.36 -7.93 9.58
N LEU A 265 -15.44 -6.82 8.84
CA LEU A 265 -14.70 -5.60 9.14
C LEU A 265 -15.29 -4.97 10.40
N LYS A 266 -16.62 -4.89 10.49
CA LYS A 266 -17.34 -4.41 11.67
C LYS A 266 -16.98 -5.19 12.95
N ASN A 267 -16.89 -6.51 12.84
CA ASN A 267 -16.69 -7.42 13.97
C ASN A 267 -15.24 -7.89 14.11
N HIS A 268 -14.29 -7.20 13.46
CA HIS A 268 -12.89 -7.59 13.47
C HIS A 268 -12.31 -7.47 14.89
N GLU A 269 -11.51 -8.45 15.31
CA GLU A 269 -10.94 -8.47 16.68
C GLU A 269 -9.95 -7.32 16.91
N ASN A 270 -9.15 -6.99 15.89
CA ASN A 270 -8.30 -5.81 15.89
C ASN A 270 -9.16 -4.53 15.73
N PRO A 271 -9.18 -3.62 16.73
CA PRO A 271 -10.01 -2.42 16.70
C PRO A 271 -9.56 -1.41 15.64
N ASP A 272 -8.31 -1.43 15.20
CA ASP A 272 -7.80 -0.52 14.16
C ASP A 272 -8.26 -0.94 12.77
N ILE A 273 -8.38 -2.24 12.52
CA ILE A 273 -9.03 -2.76 11.31
C ILE A 273 -10.54 -2.50 11.38
N ALA A 274 -11.18 -2.78 12.54
CA ALA A 274 -12.60 -2.52 12.72
C ALA A 274 -12.97 -1.02 12.60
N TRP A 275 -12.03 -0.13 12.84
CA TRP A 275 -12.24 1.30 12.69
C TRP A 275 -12.50 1.71 11.22
N ILE A 276 -11.96 0.99 10.23
CA ILE A 276 -12.23 1.26 8.80
C ILE A 276 -13.73 1.20 8.51
N TRP A 277 -14.45 0.23 9.11
CA TRP A 277 -15.90 0.14 9.03
C TRP A 277 -16.59 1.42 9.51
N THR A 278 -16.11 2.00 10.61
CA THR A 278 -16.68 3.23 11.16
C THR A 278 -16.50 4.41 10.23
N CYS A 279 -15.40 4.44 9.47
CA CYS A 279 -15.14 5.42 8.43
C CYS A 279 -16.11 5.26 7.25
N MET A 280 -16.32 4.03 6.75
CA MET A 280 -17.33 3.74 5.72
C MET A 280 -18.74 4.19 6.15
N LYS A 281 -19.11 3.98 7.42
CA LYS A 281 -20.43 4.35 7.95
C LYS A 281 -20.69 5.85 8.03
N LYS A 282 -19.69 6.72 7.84
CA LYS A 282 -19.88 8.18 7.81
C LYS A 282 -20.72 8.63 6.61
N HIS A 283 -20.78 7.81 5.56
CA HIS A 283 -21.57 8.08 4.36
C HIS A 283 -23.07 8.22 4.68
N LYS A 284 -23.63 9.41 4.42
CA LYS A 284 -25.06 9.71 4.65
C LYS A 284 -26.03 8.89 3.78
N GLU A 285 -25.58 8.39 2.64
CA GLU A 285 -26.39 7.56 1.75
C GLU A 285 -26.28 6.06 2.09
N PHE A 286 -25.54 5.72 3.16
CA PHE A 286 -25.39 4.35 3.64
C PHE A 286 -24.96 3.36 2.55
N ARG A 287 -23.99 3.75 1.72
CA ARG A 287 -23.33 2.84 0.78
C ARG A 287 -22.08 2.24 1.40
N ALA A 288 -21.91 0.95 1.25
CA ALA A 288 -20.73 0.18 1.58
C ALA A 288 -19.82 0.17 0.34
N ASP A 289 -18.97 1.19 0.28
CA ASP A 289 -18.13 1.47 -0.89
C ASP A 289 -16.75 1.93 -0.42
N ILE A 290 -15.72 1.20 -0.88
CA ILE A 290 -14.31 1.59 -0.75
C ILE A 290 -13.58 1.37 -2.08
N SER A 291 -14.27 1.57 -3.21
CA SER A 291 -13.80 1.24 -4.56
C SER A 291 -12.38 1.73 -4.89
N ASP A 292 -12.02 2.94 -4.48
CA ASP A 292 -10.70 3.53 -4.71
C ASP A 292 -9.54 2.74 -4.08
N ALA A 293 -9.78 2.02 -2.98
CA ALA A 293 -8.77 1.15 -2.36
C ALA A 293 -8.36 -0.01 -3.26
N GLY A 294 -9.22 -0.40 -4.20
CA GLY A 294 -8.94 -1.46 -5.17
C GLY A 294 -7.75 -1.17 -6.08
N MET A 295 -7.41 0.10 -6.31
CA MET A 295 -6.23 0.45 -7.10
C MET A 295 -4.91 0.17 -6.37
N VAL A 296 -4.87 0.44 -5.05
CA VAL A 296 -3.72 0.10 -4.21
C VAL A 296 -3.60 -1.42 -4.10
N TYR A 297 -4.71 -2.11 -3.90
CA TYR A 297 -4.76 -3.57 -3.90
C TYR A 297 -4.23 -4.15 -5.22
N TYR A 298 -4.70 -3.64 -6.36
CA TYR A 298 -4.21 -4.05 -7.68
C TYR A 298 -2.71 -3.82 -7.85
N LEU A 299 -2.19 -2.65 -7.46
CA LEU A 299 -0.76 -2.36 -7.57
C LEU A 299 0.07 -3.45 -6.89
N LEU A 300 -0.35 -3.86 -5.69
CA LEU A 300 0.41 -4.74 -4.81
C LEU A 300 0.16 -6.24 -5.06
N THR A 301 -0.94 -6.59 -5.72
CA THR A 301 -1.35 -8.00 -5.93
C THR A 301 -1.53 -8.40 -7.38
N GLY A 302 -1.59 -7.45 -8.32
CA GLY A 302 -1.94 -7.68 -9.72
C GLY A 302 -3.41 -8.02 -9.97
N ASP A 303 -4.26 -8.06 -8.95
CA ASP A 303 -5.65 -8.53 -9.03
C ASP A 303 -6.62 -7.36 -9.24
N GLU A 304 -7.20 -7.28 -10.44
CA GLU A 304 -8.21 -6.27 -10.80
C GLU A 304 -9.62 -6.65 -10.31
N ASP A 305 -9.81 -7.85 -9.77
CA ASP A 305 -11.08 -8.36 -9.23
C ASP A 305 -11.03 -8.45 -7.69
N GLY A 306 -10.30 -7.53 -7.04
CA GLY A 306 -10.36 -7.36 -5.59
C GLY A 306 -11.80 -7.20 -5.09
N ASN A 307 -12.09 -7.65 -3.87
CA ASN A 307 -13.45 -7.68 -3.31
C ASN A 307 -13.43 -7.81 -1.78
N PRO A 308 -14.57 -7.69 -1.07
CA PRO A 308 -14.61 -7.70 0.40
C PRO A 308 -14.01 -8.97 1.02
N SER A 309 -14.23 -10.14 0.42
CA SER A 309 -13.67 -11.41 0.91
C SER A 309 -12.16 -11.46 0.74
N LYS A 310 -11.65 -11.01 -0.41
CA LYS A 310 -10.20 -10.94 -0.66
C LYS A 310 -9.53 -9.90 0.23
N PHE A 311 -10.20 -8.80 0.53
CA PHE A 311 -9.70 -7.80 1.47
C PHE A 311 -9.57 -8.36 2.88
N GLN A 312 -10.58 -9.12 3.35
CA GLN A 312 -10.53 -9.83 4.63
C GLN A 312 -9.32 -10.76 4.69
N GLU A 313 -9.14 -11.59 3.67
CA GLU A 313 -8.02 -12.52 3.58
C GLU A 313 -6.67 -11.80 3.56
N PHE A 314 -6.58 -10.70 2.81
CA PHE A 314 -5.37 -9.89 2.68
C PHE A 314 -4.95 -9.24 4.01
N LEU A 315 -5.90 -8.62 4.71
CA LEU A 315 -5.62 -7.98 6.00
C LEU A 315 -5.32 -9.03 7.08
N GLY A 316 -6.04 -10.15 7.09
CA GLY A 316 -5.96 -11.13 8.18
C GLY A 316 -6.16 -10.48 9.55
N ASP A 317 -5.55 -11.04 10.60
CA ASP A 317 -5.87 -10.62 11.97
C ASP A 317 -5.13 -9.34 12.44
N ASN A 318 -4.03 -8.96 11.76
CA ASN A 318 -3.14 -7.91 12.22
C ASN A 318 -2.52 -7.09 11.07
N ILE A 319 -2.28 -5.81 11.36
CA ILE A 319 -1.43 -4.88 10.61
C ILE A 319 -0.22 -4.56 11.51
#